data_AF-A0A3F3Q1W3-F1
#
_entry.id   AF-A0A3F3Q1W3-F1
#
_cell.length_a   1.000
_cell.length_b   1.000
_cell.length_c   1.000
_cell.angle_alpha   90.00
_cell.angle_beta   90.00
_cell.angle_gamma   90.00
#
_symmetry.space_group_name_H-M   'P 1'
#
loop_
_entity.id
_entity.type
_entity.pdbx_description
1 polymer ?
#
loop_
_entity_poly.entity_id
_entity_poly.type
_entity_poly.pdbx_seq_one_letter_code
_entity_poly.pdbx_strand_id
1 'polypeptide(L)'
;MDLYNTCEGNWEQLATKTGVGILLLDKFLDYAARFLSNIGNYFGSGDQKFTPDISGEALNSLASVSSSSSKILEQIKPDDIAYNMYLQLGVDGLRGLENYDPTTKIWGQAHSRAHYAIFQHLLRDSGGLYTVTKDVEMNSLTVKVDQSRVISRGKSSLGRMLLKLFIYRCTADVSNCRRFYENLSIVDGEALKWRDILVSKKDPPLVFSQANTYLVGDDVKIKEYEPTAQGVVQSWAERSIE
;
A
#
# COMPACT_ATOMS: atom_id res chain seq x y z
N MET A 1 -12.76 -6.43 -11.04
CA MET A 1 -13.41 -6.52 -12.36
C MET A 1 -14.65 -7.43 -12.40
N ASP A 2 -14.98 -8.16 -11.33
CA ASP A 2 -16.12 -9.10 -11.31
C ASP A 2 -17.48 -8.44 -11.63
N LEU A 3 -17.78 -7.27 -11.05
CA LEU A 3 -19.00 -6.52 -11.37
C LEU A 3 -19.08 -6.09 -12.83
N TYR A 4 -17.97 -5.58 -13.38
CA TYR A 4 -17.88 -5.21 -14.80
C TYR A 4 -18.17 -6.42 -15.71
N ASN A 5 -17.60 -7.58 -15.39
CA ASN A 5 -17.85 -8.81 -16.15
C ASN A 5 -19.29 -9.30 -16.01
N THR A 6 -19.91 -9.07 -14.85
CA THR A 6 -21.30 -9.50 -14.59
C THR A 6 -22.33 -8.64 -15.33
N CYS A 7 -22.04 -7.36 -15.56
CA CYS A 7 -22.92 -6.46 -16.31
C CYS A 7 -22.49 -6.20 -17.75
N GLU A 8 -21.34 -6.74 -18.18
CA GLU A 8 -20.72 -6.46 -19.50
C GLU A 8 -20.57 -4.96 -19.79
N GLY A 9 -20.31 -4.16 -18.74
CA GLY A 9 -20.25 -2.70 -18.82
C GLY A 9 -21.60 -1.98 -18.82
N ASN A 10 -22.74 -2.70 -18.80
CA ASN A 10 -24.08 -2.11 -18.72
C ASN A 10 -24.46 -1.77 -17.26
N TRP A 11 -23.90 -0.67 -16.76
CA TRP A 11 -24.08 -0.23 -15.38
C TRP A 11 -25.51 0.23 -15.05
N GLU A 12 -26.24 0.83 -16.00
CA GLU A 12 -27.63 1.27 -15.77
C GLU A 12 -28.58 0.10 -15.53
N GLN A 13 -28.40 -0.99 -16.28
CA GLN A 13 -29.16 -2.23 -16.07
C GLN A 13 -28.84 -2.84 -14.69
N LEU A 14 -27.57 -2.78 -14.29
CA LEU A 14 -27.13 -3.23 -12.97
C LEU A 14 -27.79 -2.42 -11.84
N ALA A 15 -27.83 -1.09 -11.97
CA ALA A 15 -28.48 -0.18 -11.04
C ALA A 15 -29.97 -0.54 -10.87
N THR A 16 -30.66 -0.72 -12.01
CA THR A 16 -32.08 -1.10 -12.05
C THR A 16 -32.32 -2.43 -11.34
N LYS A 17 -31.50 -3.45 -11.62
CA LYS A 17 -31.63 -4.80 -11.03
C LYS A 17 -31.41 -4.80 -9.51
N THR A 18 -30.53 -3.92 -9.03
CA THR A 18 -30.14 -3.86 -7.61
C THR A 18 -30.93 -2.83 -6.81
N GLY A 19 -31.77 -2.03 -7.47
CA GLY A 19 -32.50 -0.93 -6.86
C GLY A 19 -31.61 0.23 -6.41
N VAL A 20 -30.34 0.26 -6.84
CA VAL A 20 -29.40 1.33 -6.51
C VAL A 20 -29.67 2.50 -7.46
N GLY A 21 -29.89 3.69 -6.90
CA GLY A 21 -30.11 4.89 -7.72
C GLY A 21 -28.89 5.25 -8.56
N ILE A 22 -29.11 5.78 -9.77
CA ILE A 22 -28.03 6.15 -10.71
C ILE A 22 -26.98 7.07 -10.07
N LEU A 23 -27.40 8.05 -9.25
CA LEU A 23 -26.47 8.93 -8.54
C LEU A 23 -25.50 8.17 -7.61
N LEU A 24 -25.93 7.09 -6.96
CA LEU A 24 -25.05 6.30 -6.09
C LEU A 24 -24.13 5.39 -6.92
N LEU A 25 -24.65 4.88 -8.04
CA LEU A 25 -23.84 4.15 -9.02
C LEU A 25 -22.72 5.04 -9.57
N ASP A 26 -23.02 6.26 -9.97
CA ASP A 26 -22.02 7.20 -10.51
C ASP A 26 -20.91 7.45 -9.50
N LYS A 27 -21.24 7.64 -8.22
CA LYS A 27 -20.23 7.79 -7.15
C LYS A 27 -19.34 6.56 -6.98
N PHE A 28 -19.88 5.36 -7.14
CA PHE A 28 -19.09 4.13 -7.15
C PHE A 28 -18.16 4.07 -8.35
N LEU A 29 -18.67 4.37 -9.55
CA LEU A 29 -17.89 4.35 -10.79
C LEU A 29 -16.80 5.41 -10.78
N ASP A 30 -17.08 6.61 -10.27
CA ASP A 30 -16.11 7.69 -10.07
C ASP A 30 -14.98 7.25 -9.14
N TYR A 31 -15.32 6.61 -8.01
CA TYR A 31 -14.31 6.08 -7.11
C TYR A 31 -13.48 4.98 -7.79
N ALA A 32 -14.12 4.03 -8.47
CA ALA A 32 -13.44 2.93 -9.13
C ALA A 32 -12.51 3.42 -10.25
N ALA A 33 -12.97 4.34 -11.09
CA ALA A 33 -12.19 4.96 -12.15
C ALA A 33 -10.98 5.73 -11.59
N ARG A 34 -11.19 6.55 -10.56
CA ARG A 34 -10.09 7.25 -9.87
C ARG A 34 -9.09 6.30 -9.23
N PHE A 35 -9.58 5.25 -8.57
CA PHE A 35 -8.73 4.27 -7.93
C PHE A 35 -7.86 3.53 -8.95
N LEU A 36 -8.45 3.07 -10.06
CA LEU A 36 -7.74 2.36 -11.11
C LEU A 36 -6.77 3.28 -11.85
N SER A 37 -7.15 4.53 -12.12
CA SER A 37 -6.28 5.52 -12.76
C SER A 37 -5.05 5.86 -11.90
N ASN A 38 -5.20 5.88 -10.58
CA ASN A 38 -4.10 6.18 -9.66
C ASN A 38 -3.40 4.92 -9.13
N ILE A 39 -3.91 3.74 -9.45
CA ILE A 39 -3.48 2.44 -8.88
C ILE A 39 -3.45 2.54 -7.33
N GLY A 40 -4.47 3.19 -6.76
CA GLY A 40 -4.49 3.54 -5.35
C GLY A 40 -5.52 4.63 -5.02
N ASN A 41 -5.67 4.90 -3.71
CA ASN A 41 -6.66 5.86 -3.21
C ASN A 41 -6.06 7.23 -2.85
N TYR A 42 -5.02 7.64 -3.56
CA TYR A 42 -4.35 8.93 -3.40
C TYR A 42 -4.37 9.71 -4.72
N PHE A 43 -4.52 11.03 -4.63
CA PHE A 43 -4.22 11.92 -5.76
C PHE A 43 -2.70 11.96 -5.99
N GLY A 44 -2.27 12.24 -7.23
CA GLY A 44 -0.92 11.97 -7.76
C GLY A 44 0.28 12.16 -6.83
N SER A 45 0.28 13.20 -5.98
CA SER A 45 1.40 13.50 -5.06
C SER A 45 1.36 12.74 -3.72
N GLY A 46 0.33 11.92 -3.47
CA GLY A 46 0.18 11.14 -2.22
C GLY A 46 -0.34 11.93 -1.02
N ASP A 47 -0.67 13.21 -1.19
CA ASP A 47 -1.01 14.16 -0.12
C ASP A 47 -2.50 14.17 0.24
N GLN A 48 -3.38 13.90 -0.72
CA GLN A 48 -4.82 13.82 -0.48
C GLN A 48 -5.35 12.42 -0.79
N LYS A 49 -6.03 11.82 0.20
CA LYS A 49 -6.81 10.60 0.02
C LYS A 49 -8.20 10.94 -0.49
N PHE A 50 -8.75 10.10 -1.35
CA PHE A 50 -10.17 10.08 -1.65
C PHE A 50 -10.76 8.76 -1.16
N THR A 51 -11.95 8.85 -0.57
CA THR A 51 -12.71 7.69 -0.09
C THR A 51 -13.90 7.45 -1.00
N PRO A 52 -14.42 6.21 -1.07
CA PRO A 52 -15.68 5.96 -1.76
C PRO A 52 -16.77 6.83 -1.15
N ASP A 53 -17.53 7.54 -1.98
CA ASP A 53 -18.73 8.30 -1.57
C ASP A 53 -19.99 7.46 -1.82
N ILE A 54 -19.96 6.18 -1.43
CA ILE A 54 -21.09 5.25 -1.53
C ILE A 54 -21.38 4.65 -0.16
N SER A 55 -22.66 4.45 0.15
CA SER A 55 -23.05 3.82 1.41
C SER A 55 -22.73 2.32 1.40
N GLY A 56 -22.55 1.74 2.58
CA GLY A 56 -22.32 0.29 2.70
C GLY A 56 -23.49 -0.52 2.16
N GLU A 57 -24.72 -0.05 2.34
CA GLU A 57 -25.93 -0.69 1.83
C GLU A 57 -25.95 -0.72 0.30
N ALA A 58 -25.65 0.42 -0.34
CA ALA A 58 -25.62 0.50 -1.80
C ALA A 58 -24.49 -0.37 -2.38
N LEU A 59 -23.31 -0.39 -1.75
CA LEU A 59 -22.22 -1.28 -2.16
C LEU A 59 -22.60 -2.76 -2.02
N ASN A 60 -23.28 -3.14 -0.94
CA ASN A 60 -23.79 -4.50 -0.73
C ASN A 60 -24.84 -4.87 -1.80
N SER A 61 -25.76 -3.96 -2.12
CA SER A 61 -26.76 -4.16 -3.18
C SER A 61 -26.09 -4.35 -4.54
N LEU A 62 -25.08 -3.55 -4.89
CA LEU A 62 -24.31 -3.73 -6.12
C LEU A 62 -23.58 -5.08 -6.14
N ALA A 63 -22.94 -5.47 -5.04
CA ALA A 63 -22.20 -6.73 -4.93
C ALA A 63 -23.12 -7.98 -5.04
N SER A 64 -24.39 -7.87 -4.61
CA SER A 64 -25.35 -8.98 -4.53
C SER A 64 -25.60 -9.72 -5.85
N VAL A 65 -25.32 -9.08 -6.99
CA VAL A 65 -25.51 -9.65 -8.32
C VAL A 65 -24.50 -10.74 -8.68
N SER A 66 -23.38 -10.82 -7.96
CA SER A 66 -22.38 -11.85 -8.13
C SER A 66 -22.05 -12.50 -6.78
N SER A 67 -22.19 -13.83 -6.74
CA SER A 67 -21.80 -14.61 -5.57
C SER A 67 -20.32 -14.44 -5.20
N SER A 68 -19.45 -14.13 -6.17
CA SER A 68 -18.03 -13.86 -5.94
C SER A 68 -17.84 -12.51 -5.26
N SER A 69 -18.42 -11.45 -5.82
CA SER A 69 -18.36 -10.09 -5.25
C SER A 69 -18.91 -10.02 -3.82
N SER A 70 -20.07 -10.62 -3.55
CA SER A 70 -20.64 -10.66 -2.19
C SER A 70 -19.72 -11.36 -1.20
N LYS A 71 -19.18 -12.54 -1.56
CA LYS A 71 -18.27 -13.28 -0.68
C LYS A 71 -17.00 -12.49 -0.36
N ILE A 72 -16.43 -11.82 -1.35
CA ILE A 72 -15.24 -10.98 -1.14
C ILE A 72 -15.57 -9.82 -0.20
N LEU A 73 -16.69 -9.13 -0.42
CA LEU A 73 -17.09 -8.00 0.41
C LEU A 73 -17.34 -8.42 1.87
N GLU A 74 -18.00 -9.56 2.09
CA GLU A 74 -18.25 -10.13 3.42
C GLU A 74 -16.98 -10.53 4.17
N GLN A 75 -15.93 -10.94 3.43
CA GLN A 75 -14.64 -11.32 4.02
C GLN A 75 -13.83 -10.11 4.47
N ILE A 76 -14.06 -8.93 3.89
CA ILE A 76 -13.28 -7.73 4.21
C ILE A 76 -13.84 -7.08 5.47
N LYS A 77 -13.14 -7.24 6.59
CA LYS A 77 -13.49 -6.57 7.86
C LYS A 77 -12.62 -5.33 8.08
N PRO A 78 -13.16 -4.24 8.64
CA PRO A 78 -12.39 -3.04 8.96
C PRO A 78 -11.16 -3.33 9.84
N ASP A 79 -11.29 -4.25 10.79
CA ASP A 79 -10.21 -4.64 11.68
C ASP A 79 -9.09 -5.39 10.95
N ASP A 80 -9.42 -6.18 9.91
CA ASP A 80 -8.43 -6.88 9.08
C ASP A 80 -7.65 -5.88 8.22
N ILE A 81 -8.32 -4.84 7.70
CA ILE A 81 -7.66 -3.75 6.98
C ILE A 81 -6.68 -3.03 7.91
N ALA A 82 -7.12 -2.67 9.12
CA ALA A 82 -6.26 -2.04 10.09
C ALA A 82 -5.07 -2.95 10.43
N TYR A 83 -5.32 -4.22 10.76
CA TYR A 83 -4.26 -5.19 11.04
C TYR A 83 -3.25 -5.29 9.89
N ASN A 84 -3.71 -5.43 8.65
CA ASN A 84 -2.86 -5.54 7.47
C ASN A 84 -2.03 -4.27 7.24
N MET A 85 -2.58 -3.09 7.48
CA MET A 85 -1.82 -1.84 7.40
C MET A 85 -0.66 -1.81 8.42
N TYR A 86 -0.89 -2.25 9.66
CA TYR A 86 0.19 -2.33 10.64
C TYR A 86 1.17 -3.46 10.34
N LEU A 87 0.72 -4.59 9.81
CA LEU A 87 1.62 -5.63 9.33
C LEU A 87 2.55 -5.10 8.24
N GLN A 88 1.99 -4.38 7.26
CA GLN A 88 2.75 -3.74 6.18
C GLN A 88 3.77 -2.74 6.72
N LEU A 89 3.39 -1.85 7.65
CA LEU A 89 4.31 -0.92 8.30
C LEU A 89 5.48 -1.62 9.00
N GLY A 90 5.22 -2.76 9.64
CA GLY A 90 6.25 -3.58 10.29
C GLY A 90 7.21 -4.21 9.29
N VAL A 91 6.68 -4.79 8.22
CA VAL A 91 7.47 -5.41 7.14
C VAL A 91 8.31 -4.37 6.40
N ASP A 92 7.71 -3.25 6.01
CA ASP A 92 8.41 -2.16 5.30
C ASP A 92 9.46 -1.49 6.18
N GLY A 93 9.20 -1.39 7.48
CA GLY A 93 10.19 -0.92 8.44
C GLY A 93 11.45 -1.78 8.44
N LEU A 94 11.30 -3.10 8.52
CA LEU A 94 12.43 -4.02 8.45
C LEU A 94 13.11 -3.98 7.07
N ARG A 95 12.35 -4.15 5.97
CA ARG A 95 12.89 -4.10 4.60
C ARG A 95 13.58 -2.78 4.28
N GLY A 96 13.17 -1.68 4.92
CA GLY A 96 13.83 -0.39 4.80
C GLY A 96 15.34 -0.46 5.04
N LEU A 97 15.79 -1.34 5.97
CA LEU A 97 17.20 -1.53 6.31
C LEU A 97 18.09 -1.93 5.11
N GLU A 98 17.52 -2.56 4.08
CA GLU A 98 18.26 -2.89 2.84
C GLU A 98 18.83 -1.65 2.14
N ASN A 99 18.22 -0.48 2.37
CA ASN A 99 18.63 0.80 1.80
C ASN A 99 19.54 1.60 2.75
N TYR A 100 19.96 1.03 3.87
CA TYR A 100 20.97 1.64 4.74
C TYR A 100 22.37 1.13 4.37
N ASP A 101 23.35 2.02 4.27
CA ASP A 101 24.75 1.67 4.08
C ASP A 101 25.48 1.72 5.43
N PRO A 102 25.97 0.58 5.97
CA PRO A 102 26.66 0.54 7.26
C PRO A 102 28.05 1.17 7.24
N THR A 103 28.69 1.29 6.07
CA THR A 103 30.02 1.88 5.92
C THR A 103 29.93 3.40 5.98
N THR A 104 29.04 3.99 5.19
CA THR A 104 28.84 5.45 5.17
C THR A 104 27.88 5.96 6.23
N LYS A 105 27.08 5.07 6.83
CA LYS A 105 25.99 5.38 7.78
C LYS A 105 24.89 6.25 7.17
N ILE A 106 24.65 6.08 5.87
CA ILE A 106 23.67 6.87 5.10
C ILE A 106 22.50 5.99 4.68
N TRP A 107 21.29 6.56 4.75
CA TRP A 107 20.10 5.99 4.14
C TRP A 107 20.02 6.39 2.67
N GLY A 108 20.02 5.42 1.76
CA GLY A 108 19.93 5.64 0.31
C GLY A 108 18.52 5.98 -0.20
N GLN A 109 17.48 5.78 0.61
CA GLN A 109 16.08 6.04 0.22
C GLN A 109 15.29 6.65 1.40
N ALA A 110 14.64 7.80 1.15
CA ALA A 110 13.97 8.59 2.18
C ALA A 110 12.73 7.91 2.79
N HIS A 111 11.90 7.26 1.99
CA HIS A 111 10.76 6.44 2.43
C HIS A 111 11.20 5.22 3.23
N SER A 112 12.27 4.52 2.85
CA SER A 112 12.84 3.40 3.62
C SER A 112 13.27 3.85 5.02
N ARG A 113 13.94 5.01 5.09
CA ARG A 113 14.26 5.65 6.38
C ARG A 113 13.01 5.98 7.18
N ALA A 114 11.97 6.50 6.53
CA ALA A 114 10.70 6.85 7.17
C ALA A 114 9.95 5.62 7.68
N HIS A 115 9.84 4.56 6.88
CA HIS A 115 9.24 3.29 7.29
C HIS A 115 9.96 2.70 8.49
N TYR A 116 11.30 2.69 8.47
CA TYR A 116 12.09 2.23 9.62
C TYR A 116 11.87 3.09 10.86
N ALA A 117 11.80 4.42 10.73
CA ALA A 117 11.50 5.32 11.84
C ALA A 117 10.09 5.12 12.41
N ILE A 118 9.07 4.89 11.57
CA ILE A 118 7.70 4.57 11.98
C ILE A 118 7.68 3.23 12.74
N PHE A 119 8.33 2.21 12.18
CA PHE A 119 8.44 0.90 12.80
C PHE A 119 9.14 0.98 14.16
N GLN A 120 10.26 1.70 14.26
CA GLN A 120 10.98 1.89 15.52
C GLN A 120 10.15 2.64 16.56
N HIS A 121 9.40 3.66 16.15
CA HIS A 121 8.49 4.37 17.06
C HIS A 121 7.41 3.42 17.60
N LEU A 122 6.74 2.68 16.71
CA LEU A 122 5.73 1.71 17.09
C LEU A 122 6.30 0.60 17.98
N LEU A 123 7.46 0.04 17.63
CA LEU A 123 8.11 -1.02 18.41
C LEU A 123 8.40 -0.57 19.85
N ARG A 124 8.83 0.69 20.03
CA ARG A 124 9.22 1.26 21.33
C ARG A 124 8.02 1.78 22.16
N ASP A 125 7.00 2.36 21.52
CA ASP A 125 5.98 3.20 22.18
C ASP A 125 4.56 2.58 22.20
N SER A 126 4.36 1.42 21.57
CA SER A 126 3.04 0.75 21.52
C SER A 126 2.82 -0.33 22.59
N GLY A 127 3.82 -0.61 23.43
CA GLY A 127 3.72 -1.61 24.50
C GLY A 127 3.38 -3.01 23.97
N GLY A 128 4.22 -3.56 23.09
CA GLY A 128 4.10 -4.94 22.61
C GLY A 128 3.21 -5.15 21.38
N LEU A 129 2.94 -4.11 20.57
CA LEU A 129 2.28 -4.30 19.28
C LEU A 129 3.12 -5.16 18.34
N TYR A 130 4.43 -4.91 18.29
CA TYR A 130 5.35 -5.63 17.43
C TYR A 130 6.31 -6.49 18.25
N THR A 131 6.59 -7.67 17.71
CA THR A 131 7.71 -8.52 18.11
C THR A 131 8.45 -8.96 16.86
N VAL A 132 9.78 -8.82 16.85
CA VAL A 132 10.63 -9.36 15.77
C VAL A 132 11.31 -10.61 16.26
N THR A 133 11.10 -11.72 15.55
CA THR A 133 11.77 -12.99 15.85
C THR A 133 12.69 -13.38 14.70
N LYS A 134 13.90 -13.81 15.04
CA LYS A 134 14.86 -14.38 14.09
C LYS A 134 14.75 -15.90 14.11
N ASP A 135 14.61 -16.49 12.94
CA ASP A 135 14.83 -17.92 12.72
C ASP A 135 16.28 -18.13 12.24
N VAL A 136 17.06 -18.88 13.03
CA VAL A 136 18.48 -19.13 12.73
C VAL A 136 18.65 -20.15 11.62
N GLU A 137 17.81 -21.19 11.59
CA GLU A 137 17.92 -22.28 10.62
C GLU A 137 17.49 -21.81 9.23
N MET A 138 16.36 -21.10 9.15
CA MET A 138 15.86 -20.54 7.90
C MET A 138 16.55 -19.22 7.51
N ASN A 139 17.44 -18.70 8.35
CA ASN A 139 18.04 -17.37 8.23
C ASN A 139 16.98 -16.32 7.88
N SER A 140 15.91 -16.21 8.67
CA SER A 140 14.74 -15.37 8.36
C SER A 140 14.33 -14.48 9.53
N LEU A 141 13.56 -13.44 9.22
CA LEU A 141 12.96 -12.54 10.20
C LEU A 141 11.45 -12.59 10.05
N THR A 142 10.77 -12.63 11.19
CA THR A 142 9.31 -12.55 11.26
C THR A 142 8.92 -11.38 12.14
N VAL A 143 8.17 -10.44 11.58
CA VAL A 143 7.47 -9.42 12.36
C VAL A 143 6.09 -9.97 12.74
N LYS A 144 5.81 -10.02 14.04
CA LYS A 144 4.51 -10.40 14.59
C LYS A 144 3.78 -9.15 15.06
N VAL A 145 2.49 -9.07 14.75
CA VAL A 145 1.62 -7.97 15.16
C VAL A 145 0.54 -8.51 16.10
N ASP A 146 0.42 -7.92 17.29
CA ASP A 146 -0.69 -8.22 18.21
C ASP A 146 -1.94 -7.48 17.75
N GLN A 147 -2.87 -8.21 17.13
CA GLN A 147 -4.12 -7.67 16.59
C GLN A 147 -4.96 -6.91 17.65
N SER A 148 -4.94 -7.36 18.91
CA SER A 148 -5.68 -6.71 20.00
C SER A 148 -5.13 -5.32 20.36
N ARG A 149 -3.88 -5.03 19.95
CA ARG A 149 -3.18 -3.78 20.24
C ARG A 149 -3.18 -2.79 19.08
N VAL A 150 -3.59 -3.20 17.88
CA VAL A 150 -3.57 -2.36 16.67
C VAL A 150 -4.30 -1.04 16.90
N ILE A 151 -5.57 -1.10 17.31
CA ILE A 151 -6.39 0.09 17.54
C ILE A 151 -6.09 0.73 18.90
N SER A 152 -6.00 -0.08 19.96
CA SER A 152 -5.88 0.44 21.33
C SER A 152 -4.52 1.10 21.61
N ARG A 153 -3.43 0.55 21.06
CA ARG A 153 -2.05 1.03 21.31
C ARG A 153 -1.35 1.56 20.06
N GLY A 154 -1.47 0.86 18.93
CA GLY A 154 -0.83 1.25 17.68
C GLY A 154 -1.29 2.63 17.21
N LYS A 155 -2.62 2.84 17.15
CA LYS A 155 -3.19 4.13 16.69
C LYS A 155 -2.77 5.29 17.57
N SER A 156 -2.81 5.12 18.88
CA SER A 156 -2.40 6.18 19.82
C SER A 156 -0.90 6.47 19.73
N SER A 157 -0.07 5.45 19.53
CA SER A 157 1.38 5.60 19.34
C SER A 157 1.72 6.36 18.06
N LEU A 158 1.14 5.97 16.92
CA LEU A 158 1.30 6.72 15.66
C LEU A 158 0.80 8.16 15.78
N GLY A 159 -0.35 8.37 16.44
CA GLY A 159 -0.88 9.71 16.69
C GLY A 159 0.11 10.61 17.42
N ARG A 160 0.82 10.09 18.43
CA ARG A 160 1.87 10.83 19.16
C ARG A 160 3.05 11.19 18.27
N MET A 161 3.52 10.26 17.42
CA MET A 161 4.62 10.53 16.48
C MET A 161 4.23 11.61 15.47
N LEU A 162 3.07 11.45 14.83
CA LEU A 162 2.56 12.36 13.81
C LEU A 162 2.35 13.76 14.39
N LEU A 163 1.76 13.86 15.58
CA LEU A 163 1.55 15.15 16.24
C LEU A 163 2.88 15.86 16.53
N LYS A 164 3.90 15.15 17.02
CA LYS A 164 5.22 15.73 17.25
C LYS A 164 5.86 16.24 15.95
N LEU A 165 5.89 15.41 14.91
CA LEU A 165 6.44 15.78 13.61
C LEU A 165 5.69 16.98 12.99
N PHE A 166 4.36 16.99 13.12
CA PHE A 166 3.52 18.08 12.64
C PHE A 166 3.83 19.40 13.37
N ILE A 167 3.90 19.38 14.71
CA ILE A 167 4.27 20.55 15.50
C ILE A 167 5.63 21.08 15.04
N TYR A 168 6.66 20.23 14.99
CA TYR A 168 8.00 20.66 14.57
C TYR A 168 8.04 21.26 13.17
N ARG A 169 7.27 20.68 12.23
CA ARG A 169 7.15 21.21 10.86
C ARG A 169 6.50 22.59 10.86
N CYS A 170 5.39 22.77 11.58
CA CYS A 170 4.63 24.01 11.61
C CYS A 170 5.33 25.14 12.37
N THR A 171 6.19 24.81 13.34
CA THR A 171 6.96 25.80 14.11
C THR A 171 8.38 26.00 13.59
N ALA A 172 8.75 25.34 12.49
CA ALA A 172 10.12 25.31 11.96
C ALA A 172 11.17 24.92 13.03
N ASP A 173 10.82 24.04 13.97
CA ASP A 173 11.71 23.58 15.03
C ASP A 173 12.64 22.46 14.51
N VAL A 174 13.63 22.88 13.73
CA VAL A 174 14.60 22.00 13.07
C VAL A 174 15.40 21.19 14.10
N SER A 175 15.80 21.81 15.21
CA SER A 175 16.65 21.20 16.23
C SER A 175 15.98 20.01 16.91
N ASN A 176 14.75 20.17 17.41
CA ASN A 176 14.04 19.08 18.06
C ASN A 176 13.55 18.04 17.04
N CYS A 177 13.14 18.46 15.84
CA CYS A 177 12.77 17.54 14.77
C CYS A 177 13.92 16.59 14.41
N ARG A 178 15.10 17.16 14.17
CA ARG A 178 16.31 16.40 13.82
C ARG A 178 16.65 15.41 14.93
N ARG A 179 16.70 15.87 16.19
CA ARG A 179 17.01 14.99 17.33
C ARG A 179 16.01 13.82 17.45
N PHE A 180 14.71 14.10 17.29
CA PHE A 180 13.67 13.09 17.38
C PHE A 180 13.75 12.09 16.22
N TYR A 181 13.83 12.57 14.98
CA TYR A 181 13.82 11.71 13.79
C TYR A 181 15.12 10.92 13.61
N GLU A 182 16.27 11.51 13.93
CA GLU A 182 17.55 10.79 13.94
C GLU A 182 17.50 9.64 14.96
N ASN A 183 17.02 9.88 16.19
CA ASN A 183 16.89 8.83 17.20
C ASN A 183 16.01 7.64 16.77
N LEU A 184 14.94 7.90 16.01
CA LEU A 184 14.07 6.86 15.45
C LEU A 184 14.70 6.12 14.26
N SER A 185 15.65 6.75 13.56
CA SER A 185 16.26 6.20 12.34
C SER A 185 17.70 5.70 12.52
N ILE A 186 18.17 5.56 13.77
CA ILE A 186 19.45 4.92 14.11
C ILE A 186 19.35 3.41 13.82
N VAL A 187 20.32 2.91 13.05
CA VAL A 187 20.53 1.47 12.82
C VAL A 187 21.61 0.99 13.79
N ASP A 188 21.17 0.39 14.90
CA ASP A 188 22.04 -0.16 15.94
C ASP A 188 22.56 -1.57 15.58
N GLY A 189 23.32 -2.18 16.49
CA GLY A 189 23.90 -3.50 16.26
C GLY A 189 22.89 -4.64 16.07
N GLU A 190 21.68 -4.52 16.63
CA GLU A 190 20.62 -5.50 16.41
C GLU A 190 20.01 -5.31 15.02
N ALA A 191 19.69 -4.07 14.66
CA ALA A 191 19.17 -3.72 13.34
C ALA A 191 20.16 -4.04 12.20
N LEU A 192 21.47 -3.93 12.44
CA LEU A 192 22.50 -4.38 11.49
C LEU A 192 22.43 -5.90 11.26
N LYS A 193 22.23 -6.70 12.32
CA LYS A 193 22.05 -8.15 12.17
C LYS A 193 20.78 -8.48 11.39
N TRP A 194 19.71 -7.72 11.58
CA TRP A 194 18.49 -7.88 10.78
C TRP A 194 18.73 -7.54 9.30
N ARG A 195 19.45 -6.44 9.05
CA ARG A 195 19.83 -6.02 7.71
C ARG A 195 20.60 -7.10 6.96
N ASP A 196 21.58 -7.73 7.59
CA ASP A 196 22.41 -8.75 6.94
C ASP A 196 21.57 -9.93 6.44
N ILE A 197 20.54 -10.31 7.21
CA ILE A 197 19.58 -11.35 6.82
C ILE A 197 18.77 -10.90 5.61
N LEU A 198 18.24 -9.67 5.62
CA LEU A 198 17.41 -9.13 4.54
C LEU A 198 18.20 -9.02 3.23
N VAL A 199 19.40 -8.45 3.28
CA VAL A 199 20.27 -8.30 2.10
C VAL A 199 20.67 -9.66 1.52
N SER A 200 20.86 -10.69 2.36
CA SER A 200 21.16 -12.05 1.87
C SER A 200 20.01 -12.71 1.12
N LYS A 201 18.78 -12.18 1.26
CA LYS A 201 17.55 -12.71 0.66
C LYS A 201 16.91 -11.75 -0.34
N LYS A 202 17.65 -10.72 -0.77
CA LYS A 202 17.10 -9.68 -1.62
C LYS A 202 16.67 -10.26 -2.97
N ASP A 203 15.37 -10.12 -3.27
CA ASP A 203 14.83 -10.49 -4.58
C ASP A 203 15.42 -9.58 -5.68
N PRO A 204 15.62 -10.10 -6.90
CA PRO A 204 15.97 -9.26 -8.03
C PRO A 204 14.87 -8.21 -8.27
N PRO A 205 15.23 -7.01 -8.75
CA PRO A 205 14.26 -5.97 -9.03
C PRO A 205 13.23 -6.44 -10.06
N LEU A 206 11.95 -6.13 -9.80
CA LEU A 206 10.85 -6.45 -10.71
C LEU A 206 10.85 -5.50 -11.91
N VAL A 207 10.48 -6.04 -13.07
CA VAL A 207 10.23 -5.28 -14.31
C VAL A 207 8.81 -5.56 -14.74
N PHE A 208 8.04 -4.51 -15.03
CA PHE A 208 6.65 -4.63 -15.46
C PHE A 208 6.57 -4.63 -16.98
N SER A 209 5.89 -5.64 -17.54
CA SER A 209 5.50 -5.67 -18.95
C SER A 209 4.25 -4.80 -19.12
N GLN A 210 4.39 -3.67 -19.82
CA GLN A 210 3.30 -2.71 -19.98
C GLN A 210 2.58 -2.92 -21.32
N ALA A 211 1.25 -2.93 -21.28
CA ALA A 211 0.42 -3.00 -22.48
C ALA A 211 0.55 -1.74 -23.36
N ASN A 212 0.27 -1.89 -24.65
CA ASN A 212 0.16 -0.79 -25.60
C ASN A 212 -1.30 -0.61 -26.04
N THR A 213 -1.69 0.63 -26.35
CA THR A 213 -3.01 0.94 -26.94
C THR A 213 -2.85 1.41 -28.38
N TYR A 214 -3.83 1.07 -29.22
CA TYR A 214 -3.87 1.46 -30.63
C TYR A 214 -5.31 1.63 -31.10
N LEU A 215 -5.50 2.46 -32.12
CA LEU A 215 -6.81 2.71 -32.72
C LEU A 215 -7.10 1.68 -33.81
N VAL A 216 -8.30 1.09 -33.76
CA VAL A 216 -8.86 0.24 -34.82
C VAL A 216 -10.22 0.82 -35.20
N GLY A 217 -10.26 1.68 -36.20
CA GLY A 217 -11.43 2.52 -36.48
C GLY A 217 -11.62 3.55 -35.36
N ASP A 218 -12.83 3.64 -34.82
CA ASP A 218 -13.18 4.51 -33.69
C ASP A 218 -12.97 3.82 -32.32
N ASP A 219 -12.58 2.55 -32.31
CA ASP A 219 -12.32 1.80 -31.09
C ASP A 219 -10.85 1.88 -30.66
N VAL A 220 -10.62 2.10 -29.37
CA VAL A 220 -9.30 1.86 -28.74
C VAL A 220 -9.18 0.38 -28.40
N LYS A 221 -8.11 -0.28 -28.87
CA LYS A 221 -7.76 -1.66 -28.50
C LYS A 221 -6.52 -1.66 -27.63
N ILE A 222 -6.46 -2.62 -26.71
CA ILE A 222 -5.31 -2.89 -25.84
C ILE A 222 -4.60 -4.16 -26.30
N LYS A 223 -3.27 -4.13 -26.33
CA LYS A 223 -2.42 -5.31 -26.54
C LYS A 223 -1.54 -5.50 -25.32
N GLU A 224 -1.80 -6.58 -24.60
CA GLU A 224 -0.98 -7.04 -23.48
C GLU A 224 0.21 -7.86 -23.99
N TYR A 225 1.27 -7.92 -23.20
CA TYR A 225 2.48 -8.67 -23.51
C TYR A 225 2.82 -9.57 -22.33
N GLU A 226 3.22 -10.80 -22.61
CA GLU A 226 3.63 -11.76 -21.59
C GLU A 226 4.66 -11.15 -20.62
N PRO A 227 4.60 -11.43 -19.30
CA PRO A 227 5.55 -10.94 -18.30
C PRO A 227 6.89 -11.69 -18.37
N THR A 228 7.50 -11.68 -19.56
CA THR A 228 8.79 -12.28 -19.87
C THR A 228 9.74 -11.21 -20.40
N ALA A 229 11.05 -11.48 -20.40
CA ALA A 229 12.04 -10.57 -20.99
C ALA A 229 11.70 -10.23 -22.46
N GLN A 230 11.25 -11.22 -23.24
CA GLN A 230 10.82 -11.02 -24.62
C GLN A 230 9.56 -10.15 -24.71
N GLY A 231 8.56 -10.37 -23.85
CA GLY A 231 7.34 -9.55 -23.83
C GLY A 231 7.63 -8.09 -23.46
N VAL A 232 8.54 -7.84 -22.51
CA VAL A 232 9.00 -6.49 -22.19
C VAL A 232 9.65 -5.83 -23.41
N VAL A 233 10.61 -6.50 -24.08
CA VAL A 233 11.28 -5.94 -25.27
C VAL A 233 10.28 -5.68 -26.39
N GLN A 234 9.37 -6.62 -26.67
CA GLN A 234 8.34 -6.47 -27.69
C GLN A 234 7.41 -5.29 -27.37
N SER A 235 7.02 -5.11 -26.11
CA SER A 235 6.16 -4.01 -25.69
C SER A 235 6.79 -2.66 -26.01
N TRP A 236 8.10 -2.51 -25.83
CA TRP A 236 8.83 -1.28 -26.15
C TRP A 236 9.01 -1.08 -27.65
N ALA A 237 9.36 -2.14 -28.38
CA ALA A 237 9.54 -2.08 -29.83
C ALA A 237 8.25 -1.64 -30.56
N GLU A 238 7.09 -2.09 -30.09
CA GLU A 238 5.79 -1.73 -30.67
C GLU A 238 5.20 -0.43 -30.11
N ARG A 239 5.79 0.17 -29.06
CA ARG A 239 5.24 1.38 -28.41
C ARG A 239 5.40 2.64 -29.26
N SER A 240 6.25 2.61 -30.29
CA SER A 240 6.48 3.72 -31.22
C SER A 240 6.80 5.05 -30.51
N ILE A 241 7.62 4.98 -29.45
CA ILE A 241 8.16 6.17 -28.77
C ILE A 241 9.35 6.66 -29.60
N GLU A 242 9.20 7.80 -30.27
CA GLU A 242 10.30 8.59 -30.84
C GLU A 242 10.93 9.52 -29.78
#